data_AF-A0A3B3XLP3-F1
#
_entry.id   AF-A0A3B3XLP3-F1
#
_cell.length_a   1.000
_cell.length_b   1.000
_cell.length_c   1.000
_cell.angle_alpha   90.00
_cell.angle_beta   90.00
_cell.angle_gamma   90.00
#
_symmetry.space_group_name_H-M   'P 1'
#
loop_
_entity.id
_entity.type
_entity.pdbx_description
1 polymer ?
#
loop_
_entity_poly.entity_id
_entity_poly.type
_entity_poly.pdbx_seq_one_letter_code
_entity_poly.pdbx_strand_id
1 'polypeptide(L)'
;MDSASPVLVIMKKTFSCSVCLDLLKDPVTTSCGHSYCMNCIKNFWDNGEEKSYNCPQCKVTFTQRPVIKENTINLQVLNAVHFASQCHRECSVNVYGQHSPDLKKKKIYSTQHVCIKETL
;
A
#
# COMPACT_ATOMS: atom_id res chain seq x y z
N MET A 1 10.44 13.91 -22.43
CA MET A 1 10.82 12.51 -22.17
C MET A 1 10.63 12.27 -20.68
N ASP A 2 9.51 11.62 -20.36
CA ASP A 2 9.08 11.04 -19.09
C ASP A 2 9.40 11.76 -17.77
N SER A 3 8.62 12.80 -17.46
CA SER A 3 8.51 13.33 -16.10
C SER A 3 7.61 12.43 -15.24
N ALA A 4 8.00 11.17 -15.04
CA ALA A 4 7.38 10.34 -14.02
C ALA A 4 7.71 10.95 -12.64
N SER A 5 6.69 11.14 -11.80
CA SER A 5 6.87 11.63 -10.42
C SER A 5 7.95 10.79 -9.72
N PRO A 6 9.00 11.41 -9.14
CA PRO A 6 10.06 10.69 -8.42
C PRO A 6 9.50 9.75 -7.35
N VAL A 7 8.38 10.14 -6.73
CA VAL A 7 7.66 9.33 -5.72
C VAL A 7 7.12 8.04 -6.33
N LEU A 8 6.53 8.09 -7.53
CA LEU A 8 5.98 6.90 -8.19
C LEU A 8 7.07 5.90 -8.60
N VAL A 9 8.23 6.42 -9.05
CA VAL A 9 9.39 5.59 -9.41
C VAL A 9 9.91 4.84 -8.18
N ILE A 10 10.07 5.54 -7.05
CA ILE A 10 10.48 4.93 -5.78
C ILE A 10 9.45 3.89 -5.33
N MET A 11 8.16 4.21 -5.41
CA MET A 11 7.09 3.30 -4.99
C MET A 11 7.08 2.00 -5.77
N LYS A 12 7.17 2.06 -7.10
CA LYS A 12 7.28 0.87 -7.94
C LYS A 12 8.53 0.04 -7.63
N LYS A 13 9.66 0.69 -7.35
CA LYS A 13 10.91 0.01 -7.02
C LYS A 13 10.87 -0.67 -5.64
N THR A 14 10.26 -0.01 -4.65
CA THR A 14 10.26 -0.48 -3.26
C THR A 14 9.15 -1.51 -2.98
N PHE A 15 8.00 -1.37 -3.62
CA PHE A 15 6.81 -2.18 -3.33
C PHE A 15 6.36 -3.01 -4.54
N SER A 16 7.29 -3.47 -5.37
CA SER A 16 7.01 -4.46 -6.41
C SER A 16 7.25 -5.87 -5.92
N CYS A 17 6.34 -6.77 -6.29
CA CYS A 17 6.49 -8.20 -6.09
C CYS A 17 7.45 -8.76 -7.13
N SER A 18 8.54 -9.42 -6.71
CA SER A 18 9.50 -9.99 -7.66
C SER A 18 8.99 -11.25 -8.38
N VAL A 19 7.80 -11.74 -8.04
CA VAL A 19 7.19 -12.94 -8.66
C VAL A 19 6.27 -12.55 -9.81
N CYS A 20 5.34 -11.61 -9.59
CA CYS A 20 4.42 -11.13 -10.63
C CYS A 20 4.86 -9.81 -11.28
N LEU A 21 5.93 -9.19 -10.80
CA LEU A 21 6.53 -7.94 -11.30
C LEU A 21 5.61 -6.71 -11.21
N ASP A 22 4.54 -6.81 -10.43
CA ASP A 22 3.55 -5.76 -10.19
C ASP A 22 3.64 -5.21 -8.77
N LEU A 23 2.94 -4.11 -8.48
CA LEU A 23 2.78 -3.60 -7.11
C LEU A 23 2.19 -4.69 -6.20
N LEU A 24 2.67 -4.75 -4.96
CA LEU A 24 2.26 -5.75 -3.98
C LEU A 24 0.75 -5.68 -3.71
N LYS A 25 0.09 -6.84 -3.71
CA LYS A 25 -1.32 -7.04 -3.29
C LYS A 25 -1.32 -7.93 -2.06
N ASP A 26 -1.95 -7.48 -0.98
CA ASP A 26 -1.90 -8.12 0.34
C ASP A 26 -0.44 -8.46 0.71
N PRO A 27 0.43 -7.44 0.85
CA PRO A 27 1.87 -7.63 0.95
C PRO A 27 2.20 -8.50 2.15
N VAL A 28 3.07 -9.49 1.97
CA VAL A 28 3.66 -10.27 3.06
C VAL A 28 5.16 -10.11 3.03
N THR A 29 5.77 -10.03 4.22
CA THR A 29 7.23 -9.95 4.36
C THR A 29 7.72 -11.22 5.03
N THR A 30 8.62 -11.92 4.33
CA THR A 30 9.28 -13.13 4.84
C THR A 30 10.32 -12.76 5.90
N SER A 31 10.76 -13.73 6.71
CA SER A 31 11.75 -13.50 7.77
C SER A 31 13.13 -13.07 7.25
N CYS A 32 13.42 -13.28 5.97
CA CYS A 32 14.63 -12.74 5.32
C CYS A 32 14.46 -11.29 4.81
N GLY A 33 13.31 -10.65 5.07
CA GLY A 33 13.06 -9.24 4.76
C GLY A 33 12.47 -8.97 3.37
N HIS A 34 12.33 -9.99 2.51
CA HIS A 34 11.76 -9.83 1.17
C HIS A 34 10.22 -9.89 1.19
N SER A 35 9.59 -9.05 0.36
CA SER A 35 8.14 -8.90 0.32
C SER A 35 7.51 -9.35 -1.00
N TYR A 36 6.33 -9.97 -0.91
CA TYR A 36 5.60 -10.55 -2.04
C TYR A 36 4.09 -10.30 -1.89
N CYS A 37 3.33 -10.49 -2.96
CA CYS A 37 1.89 -10.66 -2.81
C CYS A 37 1.62 -11.97 -2.05
N MET A 38 0.62 -11.96 -1.15
CA MET A 38 0.22 -13.15 -0.39
C MET A 38 0.04 -14.38 -1.29
N ASN A 39 -0.69 -14.23 -2.40
CA ASN A 39 -0.97 -15.33 -3.32
C ASN A 39 0.29 -15.79 -4.08
N CYS A 40 1.16 -14.86 -4.46
CA CYS A 40 2.37 -15.17 -5.21
C CYS A 40 3.33 -16.08 -4.43
N ILE A 41 3.60 -15.75 -3.15
CA ILE A 41 4.52 -16.55 -2.35
C ILE A 41 3.91 -17.90 -1.94
N LYS A 42 2.59 -17.96 -1.71
CA LYS A 42 1.90 -19.23 -1.46
C LYS A 42 2.02 -20.18 -2.64
N ASN A 43 1.65 -19.71 -3.83
CA ASN A 43 1.73 -20.50 -5.06
C ASN A 43 3.16 -20.92 -5.36
N PHE A 44 4.15 -20.05 -5.11
CA PHE A 44 5.55 -20.40 -5.29
C PHE A 44 5.97 -21.57 -4.38
N TRP A 45 5.56 -21.58 -3.11
CA TRP A 45 5.84 -22.68 -2.19
C TRP A 45 5.01 -23.95 -2.44
N ASP A 46 3.80 -23.80 -2.96
CA ASP A 46 2.88 -24.92 -3.19
C ASP A 46 3.18 -25.67 -4.50
N ASN A 47 3.74 -24.99 -5.50
CA ASN A 47 3.99 -25.54 -6.84
C ASN A 47 5.46 -25.93 -7.11
N GLY A 48 6.35 -25.85 -6.10
CA GLY A 48 7.75 -26.24 -6.26
C GLY A 48 7.91 -27.75 -6.46
N GLU A 49 8.72 -28.15 -7.47
CA GLU A 49 9.04 -29.57 -7.75
C GLU A 49 9.64 -30.29 -6.53
N GLU A 50 10.45 -29.56 -5.76
CA GLU A 50 10.95 -29.96 -4.45
C GLU A 50 10.21 -29.13 -3.39
N LYS A 51 9.60 -29.79 -2.39
CA LYS A 51 8.85 -29.15 -1.27
C LYS A 51 9.79 -28.31 -0.38
N SER A 52 10.32 -27.24 -0.94
CA SER A 52 11.31 -26.38 -0.34
C SER A 52 10.73 -24.98 -0.18
N TYR A 53 10.69 -24.50 1.05
CA TYR A 53 10.19 -23.17 1.38
C TYR A 53 11.33 -22.17 1.21
N ASN A 54 11.69 -21.90 -0.04
CA ASN A 54 12.78 -20.98 -0.35
C ASN A 54 12.24 -19.57 -0.61
N CYS A 55 13.02 -18.55 -0.26
CA CYS A 55 12.77 -17.19 -0.70
C CYS A 55 13.04 -17.07 -2.22
N PRO A 56 12.08 -16.57 -3.03
CA PRO A 56 12.30 -16.37 -4.47
C PRO A 56 13.53 -15.52 -4.82
N GLN A 57 13.86 -14.52 -3.99
CA GLN A 57 14.91 -13.53 -4.26
C GLN A 57 16.29 -13.95 -3.75
N CYS A 58 16.43 -14.25 -2.46
CA CYS A 58 17.73 -14.54 -1.84
C CYS A 58 18.00 -16.02 -1.62
N LYS A 59 17.06 -16.89 -1.99
CA LYS A 59 17.18 -18.36 -1.89
C LYS A 59 17.38 -18.91 -0.47
N VAL A 60 17.25 -18.07 0.57
CA VAL A 60 17.18 -18.54 1.97
C VAL A 60 16.08 -19.59 2.09
N THR A 61 16.45 -20.76 2.62
CA THR A 61 15.56 -21.89 2.87
C THR A 61 14.99 -21.81 4.28
N PHE A 62 13.67 -21.97 4.38
CA PHE A 62 12.98 -22.14 5.66
C PHE A 62 12.78 -23.63 5.94
N THR A 63 13.13 -24.09 7.14
CA THR A 63 13.06 -25.50 7.54
C THR A 63 11.62 -26.04 7.63
N GLN A 64 10.66 -25.15 7.84
CA GLN A 64 9.23 -25.44 7.87
C GLN A 64 8.48 -24.39 7.06
N ARG A 65 7.22 -24.69 6.70
CA ARG A 65 6.37 -23.73 5.98
C ARG A 65 6.20 -22.47 6.83
N PRO A 66 6.68 -21.30 6.38
CA PRO A 66 6.53 -20.09 7.16
C PRO A 66 5.07 -19.71 7.28
N VAL A 67 4.63 -19.40 8.50
CA VAL A 67 3.34 -18.75 8.71
C VAL A 67 3.48 -17.30 8.25
N ILE A 68 2.84 -16.98 7.13
CA ILE A 68 2.84 -15.63 6.57
C ILE A 68 1.59 -14.89 7.00
N LYS A 69 1.79 -13.63 7.41
CA LYS A 69 0.74 -12.67 7.72
C LYS A 69 0.96 -11.44 6.88
N GLU A 70 -0.12 -10.72 6.60
CA GLU A 70 -0.04 -9.44 5.91
C GLU A 70 0.85 -8.45 6.69
N ASN A 71 1.70 -7.75 5.95
CA ASN A 71 2.46 -6.61 6.43
C ASN A 71 1.58 -5.36 6.32
N THR A 72 0.96 -5.02 7.44
CA THR A 72 0.03 -3.89 7.55
C THR A 72 0.69 -2.55 7.25
N ILE A 73 1.98 -2.37 7.54
CA ILE A 73 2.72 -1.13 7.24
C ILE A 73 2.87 -0.98 5.73
N ASN A 74 3.31 -2.02 5.03
CA ASN A 74 3.43 -1.98 3.57
C ASN A 74 2.07 -1.72 2.90
N LEU A 75 1.00 -2.35 3.40
CA LEU A 75 -0.36 -2.10 2.92
C LEU A 75 -0.77 -0.64 3.13
N GLN A 76 -0.57 -0.10 4.34
CA GLN A 76 -0.92 1.27 4.67
C GLN A 76 -0.17 2.29 3.80
N VAL A 77 1.13 2.09 3.57
CA VAL A 77 1.94 2.98 2.72
C VAL A 77 1.46 2.94 1.27
N LEU A 78 1.25 1.74 0.72
CA LEU A 78 0.72 1.57 -0.64
C LEU A 78 -0.64 2.27 -0.81
N ASN A 79 -1.53 2.10 0.16
CA ASN A 79 -2.84 2.74 0.16
C ASN A 79 -2.72 4.26 0.25
N ALA A 80 -1.93 4.80 1.18
CA ALA A 80 -1.74 6.24 1.36
C ALA A 80 -1.23 6.91 0.07
N VAL A 81 -0.31 6.25 -0.62
CA VAL A 81 0.26 6.73 -1.90
C VAL A 81 -0.78 6.65 -3.01
N HIS A 82 -1.53 5.54 -3.09
CA HIS A 82 -2.64 5.42 -4.03
C HIS A 82 -3.68 6.54 -3.84
N PHE A 83 -4.10 6.80 -2.60
CA PHE A 83 -5.05 7.86 -2.29
C PHE A 83 -4.49 9.25 -2.62
N ALA A 84 -3.24 9.52 -2.27
CA ALA A 84 -2.58 10.78 -2.61
C ALA A 84 -2.49 10.98 -4.14
N SER A 85 -2.23 9.92 -4.91
CA SER A 85 -2.20 9.96 -6.38
C SER A 85 -3.58 10.16 -7.02
N GLN A 86 -4.66 9.78 -6.32
CA GLN A 86 -6.05 9.94 -6.75
C GLN A 86 -6.66 11.29 -6.32
N CYS A 87 -5.93 12.09 -5.54
CA CYS A 87 -6.35 13.42 -5.09
C CYS A 87 -6.20 14.47 -6.21
N HIS A 88 -6.82 14.21 -7.37
CA HIS A 88 -6.86 15.12 -8.51
C HIS A 88 -8.32 15.50 -8.83
N ARG A 89 -8.90 16.44 -8.06
CA ARG A 89 -9.60 17.66 -8.57
C ARG A 89 -10.52 18.42 -7.59
N GLU A 90 -10.82 17.95 -6.39
CA GLU A 90 -11.69 18.69 -5.44
C GLU A 90 -11.14 18.79 -4.01
N CYS A 91 -9.82 18.90 -3.86
CA CYS A 91 -9.23 19.29 -2.58
C CYS A 91 -8.30 20.47 -2.78
N SER A 92 -8.88 21.63 -3.10
CA SER A 92 -8.28 22.91 -2.77
C SER A 92 -8.23 23.01 -1.24
N VAL A 93 -7.14 22.49 -0.68
CA VAL A 93 -6.71 22.69 0.71
C VAL A 93 -6.75 24.19 1.04
N ASN A 94 -7.81 24.63 1.72
CA ASN A 94 -7.80 25.90 2.44
C ASN A 94 -7.43 25.60 3.90
N VAL A 95 -6.13 25.62 4.16
CA VAL A 95 -5.57 25.72 5.52
C VAL A 95 -5.54 27.21 5.86
N TYR A 96 -5.87 27.56 7.11
CA TYR A 96 -6.08 28.89 7.70
C TYR A 96 -7.52 29.41 7.67
N GLY A 97 -8.20 29.30 8.82
CA GLY A 97 -9.41 30.06 9.12
C GLY A 97 -9.35 30.56 10.56
N GLN A 98 -9.16 31.87 10.75
CA GLN A 98 -9.44 32.59 12.00
C GLN A 98 -10.80 33.29 11.87
N HIS A 99 -11.66 33.04 12.88
CA HIS A 99 -12.89 33.71 13.34
C HIS A 99 -13.84 34.42 12.34
N SER A 100 -15.09 33.94 12.29
CA SER A 100 -16.29 34.73 11.93
C SER A 100 -17.41 34.49 12.96
N PRO A 101 -18.24 35.50 13.33
CA PRO A 101 -19.12 35.46 14.50
C PRO A 101 -20.60 35.07 14.22
N ASP A 102 -20.92 34.45 13.08
CA ASP A 102 -22.32 34.23 12.68
C ASP A 102 -22.86 32.78 12.89
N LEU A 103 -24.07 32.70 13.44
CA LEU A 103 -24.73 31.56 14.08
C LEU A 103 -25.57 30.72 13.10
N LYS A 104 -24.97 30.20 12.03
CA LYS A 104 -25.57 29.14 11.19
C LYS A 104 -24.62 27.95 11.04
N LYS A 105 -24.36 27.30 12.18
CA LYS A 105 -23.94 25.91 12.48
C LYS A 105 -23.32 25.10 11.30
N LYS A 106 -22.22 24.36 11.44
CA LYS A 106 -21.34 24.01 12.57
C LYS A 106 -20.06 23.39 11.96
N LYS A 107 -18.90 23.61 12.58
CA LYS A 107 -17.63 22.93 12.28
C LYS A 107 -17.77 21.41 12.28
N ILE A 108 -17.01 20.73 11.41
CA ILE A 108 -16.52 19.37 11.66
C ILE A 108 -15.04 19.32 11.24
N TYR A 109 -14.16 19.01 12.19
CA TYR A 109 -12.82 18.46 11.91
C TYR A 109 -12.96 16.94 11.82
N SER A 110 -12.26 16.27 10.92
CA SER A 110 -11.94 14.85 11.11
C SER A 110 -10.65 14.46 10.40
N THR A 111 -9.80 13.78 11.16
CA THR A 111 -8.54 13.13 10.79
C THR A 111 -8.69 11.75 10.13
N GLN A 112 -9.90 11.33 9.75
CA GLN A 112 -10.10 10.04 9.08
C GLN A 112 -11.40 10.09 8.28
N HIS A 113 -11.27 10.07 6.95
CA HIS A 113 -12.31 9.88 5.94
C HIS A 113 -13.54 10.79 6.02
N VAL A 114 -13.67 11.70 5.04
CA VAL A 114 -14.95 12.36 4.73
C VAL A 114 -15.25 12.11 3.26
N CYS A 115 -16.20 11.20 3.01
CA CYS A 115 -16.98 11.14 1.78
C CYS A 115 -18.42 11.43 2.22
N ILE A 116 -18.94 12.61 1.91
CA ILE A 116 -20.37 12.90 2.07
C ILE A 116 -20.92 13.14 0.67
N LYS A 117 -21.55 12.11 0.11
CA LYS A 117 -22.66 12.35 -0.82
C LYS A 117 -23.82 12.79 0.04
N GLU A 118 -24.49 13.89 -0.31
CA GLU A 118 -25.89 13.77 -0.71
C GLU A 118 -26.48 15.05 -1.32
N THR A 119 -27.11 14.79 -2.46
CA THR A 119 -28.26 15.38 -3.14
C THR A 119 -29.13 16.32 -2.30
N LEU A 120 -29.29 17.58 -2.75
CA LEU A 120 -30.52 18.18 -3.30
C LEU A 120 -30.26 19.63 -3.72
#